data_AF-A0A3N8DWN6-F1
#
_entry.id   AF-A0A3N8DWN6-F1
#
_cell.length_a   1.000
_cell.length_b   1.000
_cell.length_c   1.000
_cell.angle_alpha   90.00
_cell.angle_beta   90.00
_cell.angle_gamma   90.00
#
_symmetry.space_group_name_H-M   'P 1'
#
loop_
_entity.id
_entity.type
_entity.pdbx_description
1 polymer ?
#
loop_
_entity_poly.entity_id
_entity_poly.type
_entity_poly.pdbx_seq_one_letter_code
_entity_poly.pdbx_strand_id
1 'polypeptide(L)'
;MPFPVQTLSQLRPILVGFRKSAGLTQAQLAARLGVTQQSYAQLEANPSAVSIERLFKVLNVLGVRLTLVPGTPDDTTVPDDSTPALKRAPAARGRSPGSSDVPARPPAAAKAPSAAARKRSAAATPGKSRNPTREDW
;
A
#
# COMPACT_ATOMS: atom_id res chain seq x y z
N MET A 1 4.55 -27.30 8.02
CA MET A 1 3.07 -27.18 8.11
C MET A 1 2.59 -26.46 6.86
N PRO A 2 1.47 -26.88 6.23
CA PRO A 2 0.87 -26.15 5.13
C PRO A 2 0.16 -24.89 5.65
N PHE A 3 0.21 -23.81 4.87
CA PHE A 3 -0.51 -22.56 5.15
C PHE A 3 -1.58 -22.38 4.09
N PRO A 4 -2.84 -22.79 4.35
CA PRO A 4 -3.91 -22.63 3.37
C PRO A 4 -4.16 -21.14 3.12
N VAL A 5 -4.32 -20.79 1.84
CA VAL A 5 -4.67 -19.42 1.41
C VAL A 5 -6.01 -19.50 0.69
N GLN A 6 -7.06 -19.06 1.37
CA GLN A 6 -8.42 -18.95 0.84
C GLN A 6 -8.74 -17.51 0.41
N THR A 7 -8.09 -16.51 1.03
CA THR A 7 -8.33 -15.09 0.72
C THR A 7 -7.01 -14.31 0.57
N LEU A 8 -7.06 -13.22 -0.21
CA LEU A 8 -5.87 -12.40 -0.46
C LEU A 8 -5.33 -11.71 0.80
N SER A 9 -6.19 -11.42 1.79
CA SER A 9 -5.77 -10.81 3.06
C SER A 9 -4.85 -11.71 3.89
N GLN A 10 -4.91 -13.03 3.67
CA GLN A 10 -4.04 -14.01 4.35
C GLN A 10 -2.59 -13.97 3.81
N LEU A 11 -2.36 -13.47 2.59
CA LEU A 11 -1.03 -13.46 1.99
C LEU A 11 -0.02 -12.63 2.79
N ARG A 12 -0.43 -11.45 3.28
CA ARG A 12 0.47 -10.55 4.02
C ARG A 12 1.06 -11.20 5.28
N PRO A 13 0.26 -11.67 6.26
CA PRO A 13 0.80 -12.27 7.47
C PRO A 13 1.65 -13.53 7.17
N ILE A 14 1.30 -14.30 6.13
CA ILE A 14 2.08 -15.46 5.69
C ILE A 14 3.47 -15.03 5.17
N LEU A 15 3.54 -14.05 4.28
CA LEU A 15 4.83 -13.55 3.75
C LEU A 15 5.71 -12.95 4.85
N VAL A 16 5.11 -12.17 5.76
CA VAL A 16 5.81 -11.61 6.93
C VAL A 16 6.37 -12.74 7.80
N GLY A 17 5.55 -13.75 8.10
CA GLY A 17 5.93 -14.90 8.91
C GLY A 17 7.11 -15.66 8.32
N PHE A 18 7.07 -15.97 7.03
CA PHE A 18 8.18 -16.63 6.35
C PHE A 18 9.46 -15.78 6.33
N ARG A 19 9.34 -14.48 6.06
CA ARG A 19 10.48 -13.55 6.12
C ARG A 19 11.15 -13.57 7.50
N LYS A 20 10.36 -13.45 8.57
CA LYS A 20 10.86 -13.49 9.94
C LYS A 20 11.47 -14.85 10.28
N SER A 21 10.84 -15.96 9.86
CA SER A 21 11.38 -17.31 10.08
C SER A 21 12.71 -17.56 9.36
N ALA A 22 12.93 -16.87 8.22
CA ALA A 22 14.19 -16.89 7.49
C ALA A 22 15.25 -15.94 8.09
N GLY A 23 14.94 -15.22 9.18
CA GLY A 23 15.85 -14.26 9.82
C GLY A 23 16.18 -13.05 8.95
N LEU A 24 15.32 -12.72 7.96
CA LEU A 24 15.58 -11.64 7.02
C LEU A 24 14.86 -10.35 7.42
N THR A 25 15.56 -9.22 7.38
CA THR A 25 14.91 -7.90 7.40
C THR A 25 14.29 -7.59 6.04
N GLN A 26 13.39 -6.60 5.99
CA GLN A 26 12.83 -6.10 4.73
C GLN A 26 13.93 -5.64 3.76
N ALA A 27 14.96 -4.96 4.27
CA ALA A 27 16.07 -4.47 3.46
C ALA A 27 16.92 -5.61 2.90
N GLN A 28 17.18 -6.65 3.69
CA GLN A 28 17.93 -7.83 3.23
C GLN A 28 17.19 -8.59 2.14
N LEU A 29 15.87 -8.77 2.29
CA LEU A 29 15.06 -9.45 1.28
C LEU A 29 14.95 -8.60 0.01
N ALA A 30 14.76 -7.29 0.14
CA ALA A 30 14.80 -6.37 -1.00
C ALA A 30 16.13 -6.44 -1.77
N ALA A 31 17.26 -6.47 -1.05
CA ALA A 31 18.59 -6.61 -1.65
C ALA A 31 18.72 -7.92 -2.45
N ARG A 32 18.23 -9.04 -1.91
CA ARG A 32 18.22 -10.34 -2.63
C ARG A 32 17.33 -10.34 -3.87
N LEU A 33 16.28 -9.53 -3.86
CA LEU A 33 15.37 -9.34 -5.00
C LEU A 33 15.88 -8.30 -6.01
N GLY A 34 16.98 -7.60 -5.73
CA GLY A 34 17.49 -6.53 -6.58
C GLY A 34 16.58 -5.29 -6.63
N VAL A 35 15.79 -5.05 -5.56
CA VAL A 35 14.87 -3.90 -5.46
C VAL A 35 15.18 -3.05 -4.23
N THR A 36 14.59 -1.86 -4.17
CA THR A 36 14.71 -0.99 -2.99
C THR A 36 13.90 -1.54 -1.82
N GLN A 37 14.34 -1.27 -0.58
CA GLN A 37 13.58 -1.63 0.64
C GLN A 37 12.15 -1.11 0.58
N GLN A 38 11.95 0.14 0.16
CA GLN A 38 10.63 0.77 0.04
C GLN A 38 9.72 -0.01 -0.93
N SER A 39 10.27 -0.47 -2.06
CA SER A 39 9.52 -1.26 -3.03
C SER A 39 9.12 -2.63 -2.47
N TYR A 40 9.98 -3.26 -1.67
CA TYR A 40 9.62 -4.49 -0.97
C TYR A 40 8.60 -4.25 0.15
N ALA A 41 8.73 -3.17 0.93
CA ALA A 41 7.79 -2.82 1.99
C ALA A 41 6.37 -2.57 1.45
N GLN A 42 6.25 -1.92 0.28
CA GLN A 42 4.95 -1.75 -0.40
C GLN A 42 4.36 -3.10 -0.84
N LEU A 43 5.20 -4.01 -1.35
CA LEU A 43 4.77 -5.37 -1.71
C LEU A 43 4.28 -6.14 -0.48
N GLU A 44 5.01 -6.10 0.64
CA GLU A 44 4.63 -6.79 1.88
C GLU A 44 3.36 -6.18 2.49
N ALA A 45 3.16 -4.86 2.35
CA ALA A 45 1.97 -4.17 2.83
C ALA A 45 0.72 -4.51 2.02
N ASN A 46 0.84 -4.68 0.70
CA ASN A 46 -0.26 -4.97 -0.22
C ASN A 46 0.10 -6.03 -1.28
N PRO A 47 0.16 -7.32 -0.90
CA PRO A 47 0.57 -8.39 -1.81
C PRO A 47 -0.50 -8.74 -2.88
N SER A 48 -1.75 -8.29 -2.74
CA SER A 48 -2.79 -8.51 -3.75
C SER A 48 -2.63 -7.62 -4.98
N ALA A 49 -1.94 -6.49 -4.85
CA ALA A 49 -1.72 -5.54 -5.94
C ALA A 49 -0.42 -5.81 -6.74
N VAL A 50 0.38 -6.80 -6.35
CA VAL A 50 1.61 -7.14 -7.08
C VAL A 50 1.35 -8.23 -8.11
N SER A 51 2.18 -8.28 -9.15
CA SER A 51 2.10 -9.35 -10.13
C SER A 51 2.42 -10.71 -9.50
N ILE A 52 1.78 -11.75 -10.01
CA ILE A 52 2.03 -13.15 -9.62
C ILE A 52 3.52 -13.49 -9.79
N GLU A 53 4.15 -13.06 -10.89
CA GLU A 53 5.59 -13.25 -11.13
C GLU A 53 6.45 -12.69 -9.98
N ARG A 54 6.13 -11.47 -9.52
CA ARG A 54 6.87 -10.83 -8.43
C ARG A 54 6.63 -11.54 -7.10
N LEU A 55 5.40 -11.99 -6.85
CA LEU A 55 5.09 -12.83 -5.69
C LEU A 55 5.92 -14.12 -5.69
N PHE A 56 5.99 -14.83 -6.82
CA PHE A 56 6.80 -16.05 -6.94
C PHE A 56 8.29 -15.80 -6.72
N LYS A 57 8.84 -14.69 -7.23
CA LYS A 57 10.23 -14.30 -6.94
C LYS A 57 10.47 -14.16 -5.43
N VAL A 58 9.56 -13.53 -4.70
CA VAL A 58 9.63 -13.42 -3.24
C VAL A 58 9.59 -14.80 -2.57
N LEU A 59 8.64 -15.66 -2.95
CA LEU A 59 8.52 -17.01 -2.41
C LEU A 59 9.80 -17.82 -2.63
N ASN A 60 10.38 -17.76 -3.83
CA ASN A 60 11.63 -18.46 -4.16
C ASN A 60 12.81 -17.98 -3.29
N VAL A 61 12.97 -16.67 -3.09
CA VAL A 61 14.02 -16.13 -2.23
C VAL A 61 13.83 -16.53 -0.76
N LEU A 62 12.58 -16.67 -0.33
CA LEU A 62 12.21 -17.16 1.01
C LEU A 62 12.29 -18.69 1.14
N GLY A 63 12.55 -19.44 0.05
CA GLY A 63 12.54 -20.90 0.07
C GLY A 63 11.15 -21.52 0.24
N VAL A 64 10.09 -20.76 -0.06
CA VAL A 64 8.70 -21.19 0.10
C VAL A 64 8.18 -21.76 -1.23
N ARG A 65 7.47 -22.87 -1.16
CA ARG A 65 6.79 -23.49 -2.30
C ARG A 65 5.29 -23.24 -2.21
N LEU A 66 4.66 -22.95 -3.36
CA LEU A 66 3.21 -22.89 -3.49
C LEU A 66 2.69 -24.24 -4.00
N THR A 67 1.64 -24.76 -3.36
CA THR A 67 0.96 -25.99 -3.77
C THR A 67 -0.50 -25.68 -4.03
N LEU A 68 -1.01 -26.13 -5.18
CA LEU A 68 -2.42 -26.03 -5.53
C LEU A 68 -3.10 -27.37 -5.25
N VAL A 69 -4.19 -27.34 -4.51
CA VAL A 69 -4.98 -28.51 -4.14
C VAL A 69 -6.40 -28.28 -4.68
N PRO A 70 -7.06 -29.29 -5.28
CA PRO A 70 -8.46 -29.17 -5.69
C PRO A 70 -9.34 -28.77 -4.49
N GLY A 71 -10.16 -27.73 -4.65
CA GLY A 71 -11.15 -27.36 -3.64
C GLY A 71 -12.30 -28.36 -3.62
N THR A 72 -12.86 -28.60 -2.44
CA THR A 72 -14.15 -29.29 -2.28
C THR A 72 -15.28 -28.26 -2.29
N PRO A 73 -16.51 -28.63 -2.71
CA PRO A 73 -17.64 -27.70 -2.75
C PRO A 73 -17.91 -26.99 -1.41
N ASP A 74 -17.59 -27.64 -0.28
CA ASP A 74 -17.71 -27.06 1.07
C ASP A 74 -16.70 -25.93 1.38
N ASP A 75 -15.64 -25.76 0.58
CA ASP A 75 -14.59 -24.74 0.78
C ASP A 75 -15.02 -23.36 0.24
N THR A 76 -16.19 -23.29 -0.41
CA THR A 76 -16.77 -22.06 -0.99
C THR A 76 -17.63 -21.31 0.03
N THR A 77 -17.19 -21.17 1.28
CA THR A 77 -17.80 -20.17 2.16
C THR A 77 -17.20 -18.81 1.79
N VAL A 78 -17.78 -18.15 0.78
CA VAL A 78 -17.48 -16.75 0.48
C VAL A 78 -17.67 -15.92 1.76
N PRO A 79 -16.59 -15.35 2.35
CA PRO A 79 -16.75 -14.38 3.41
C PRO A 79 -17.28 -13.13 2.73
N ASP A 80 -18.55 -12.87 2.94
CA ASP A 80 -19.26 -11.66 2.56
C ASP A 80 -18.48 -10.44 3.09
N ASP A 81 -17.76 -9.73 2.21
CA ASP A 81 -17.15 -8.43 2.51
C ASP A 81 -18.22 -7.32 2.52
N SER A 82 -19.42 -7.65 3.03
CA SER A 82 -20.45 -6.67 3.38
C SER A 82 -19.95 -5.88 4.58
N THR A 83 -19.19 -4.84 4.25
CA THR A 83 -19.23 -3.55 4.94
C THR A 83 -20.57 -3.39 5.67
N PRO A 84 -20.61 -3.26 7.02
CA PRO A 84 -21.85 -2.97 7.69
C PRO A 84 -22.27 -1.56 7.30
N ALA A 85 -23.16 -1.47 6.33
CA ALA A 85 -23.89 -0.27 5.99
C ALA A 85 -24.58 0.22 7.26
N LEU A 86 -24.06 1.32 7.81
CA LEU A 86 -24.64 2.07 8.90
C LEU A 86 -26.14 2.26 8.62
N LYS A 87 -26.97 1.58 9.43
CA LYS A 87 -28.42 1.72 9.41
C LYS A 87 -28.74 3.21 9.59
N ARG A 88 -29.22 3.84 8.52
CA ARG A 88 -29.95 5.11 8.59
C ARG A 88 -31.21 4.92 9.43
N ALA A 89 -31.40 5.78 10.42
CA ALA A 89 -32.72 6.07 10.97
C ALA A 89 -33.12 7.52 10.60
N PRO A 90 -34.40 7.77 10.25
CA PRO A 90 -34.91 9.10 9.89
C PRO A 90 -35.63 9.79 11.06
N ALA A 91 -35.58 11.13 11.13
CA ALA A 91 -36.47 12.09 11.82
C ALA A 91 -35.64 13.31 12.28
N ALA A 92 -36.07 14.56 12.31
CA ALA A 92 -37.24 15.29 11.84
C ALA A 92 -36.92 16.80 11.97
N ARG A 93 -37.39 17.60 11.01
CA ARG A 93 -37.97 18.96 11.11
C ARG A 93 -37.36 20.00 12.08
N GLY A 94 -36.94 21.14 11.51
CA GLY A 94 -37.06 22.45 12.18
C GLY A 94 -36.19 23.58 11.61
N ARG A 95 -36.77 24.45 10.78
CA ARG A 95 -36.83 25.93 10.92
C ARG A 95 -36.85 26.67 9.57
N SER A 96 -37.81 27.58 9.49
CA SER A 96 -38.33 28.39 8.37
C SER A 96 -37.38 29.50 7.86
N PRO A 97 -37.76 30.25 6.78
CA PRO A 97 -36.86 30.79 5.77
C PRO A 97 -36.42 32.24 6.05
N GLY A 98 -35.31 32.65 5.42
CA GLY A 98 -34.82 34.03 5.44
C GLY A 98 -34.15 34.42 4.12
N SER A 99 -34.61 35.56 3.61
CA SER A 99 -34.04 36.45 2.57
C SER A 99 -33.84 35.91 1.15
N SER A 100 -34.82 36.23 0.32
CA SER A 100 -34.61 36.93 -0.97
C SER A 100 -33.60 38.09 -0.83
N ASP A 101 -32.59 38.15 -1.71
CA ASP A 101 -32.44 39.22 -2.72
C ASP A 101 -31.13 39.04 -3.54
N VAL A 102 -31.29 38.74 -4.83
CA VAL A 102 -30.67 39.32 -6.07
C VAL A 102 -29.16 39.71 -6.12
N PRO A 103 -28.50 39.57 -7.31
CA PRO A 103 -27.07 39.33 -7.46
C PRO A 103 -26.27 40.53 -7.97
N ALA A 104 -24.93 40.49 -7.88
CA ALA A 104 -24.08 41.26 -8.81
C ALA A 104 -22.61 40.80 -8.84
N ARG A 105 -22.14 40.59 -10.08
CA ARG A 105 -20.85 41.06 -10.63
C ARG A 105 -19.62 40.12 -10.55
N PRO A 106 -18.95 39.86 -11.69
CA PRO A 106 -17.67 39.16 -11.74
C PRO A 106 -16.50 40.18 -11.75
N PRO A 107 -15.27 39.76 -11.39
CA PRO A 107 -14.08 40.45 -11.85
C PRO A 107 -13.37 39.65 -12.95
N ALA A 108 -13.21 40.34 -14.08
CA ALA A 108 -12.27 39.99 -15.12
C ALA A 108 -10.83 40.45 -14.76
N ALA A 109 -9.89 39.87 -15.51
CA ALA A 109 -8.61 40.45 -15.95
C ALA A 109 -7.35 40.30 -15.06
N ALA A 110 -6.46 39.43 -15.58
CA ALA A 110 -5.11 39.78 -16.05
C ALA A 110 -3.95 39.86 -15.04
N LYS A 111 -2.98 38.94 -15.16
CA LYS A 111 -1.62 39.16 -15.73
C LYS A 111 -0.63 38.08 -15.28
N ALA A 112 -0.04 37.38 -16.25
CA ALA A 112 1.36 36.94 -16.23
C ALA A 112 2.12 37.90 -17.19
N PRO A 113 3.46 38.13 -17.12
CA PRO A 113 4.48 37.07 -17.28
C PRO A 113 5.86 37.35 -16.60
N SER A 114 6.87 36.53 -16.97
CA SER A 114 8.34 36.74 -16.92
C SER A 114 9.07 35.95 -15.81
N ALA A 115 9.79 34.84 -16.05
CA ALA A 115 10.95 34.51 -16.93
C ALA A 115 12.32 34.74 -16.27
N ALA A 116 13.12 33.65 -16.19
CA ALA A 116 14.61 33.52 -16.15
C ALA A 116 15.01 32.32 -15.26
N ALA A 117 15.30 31.11 -15.77
CA ALA A 117 16.51 30.67 -16.49
C ALA A 117 17.85 30.89 -15.72
N ARG A 118 18.47 29.81 -15.19
CA ARG A 118 19.75 29.21 -15.68
C ARG A 118 20.53 28.35 -14.65
N LYS A 119 21.05 27.21 -15.16
CA LYS A 119 22.36 26.53 -14.93
C LYS A 119 22.64 25.91 -13.54
N ARG A 120 22.75 24.57 -13.39
CA ARG A 120 23.83 23.59 -13.73
C ARG A 120 25.06 23.57 -12.79
N SER A 121 25.42 22.35 -12.37
CA SER A 121 26.73 21.83 -11.85
C SER A 121 27.08 22.15 -10.37
N ALA A 122 27.74 21.34 -9.51
CA ALA A 122 28.43 20.04 -9.54
C ALA A 122 28.61 19.55 -8.05
N ALA A 123 28.53 18.26 -7.70
CA ALA A 123 29.61 17.30 -7.36
C ALA A 123 30.45 17.52 -6.06
N ALA A 124 30.67 16.40 -5.33
CA ALA A 124 31.58 16.11 -4.18
C ALA A 124 31.04 16.43 -2.75
N THR A 125 31.10 15.60 -1.69
CA THR A 125 31.88 14.38 -1.31
C THR A 125 31.14 13.67 -0.13
N PRO A 126 31.44 12.40 0.24
CA PRO A 126 30.62 11.58 1.13
C PRO A 126 30.98 11.74 2.63
N GLY A 127 29.95 12.00 3.45
CA GLY A 127 30.05 12.08 4.91
C GLY A 127 29.62 10.79 5.61
N LYS A 128 30.63 10.01 6.02
CA LYS A 128 30.72 9.08 7.16
C LYS A 128 29.43 8.65 7.90
N SER A 129 29.18 7.34 7.81
CA SER A 129 28.62 6.41 8.83
C SER A 129 27.98 7.02 10.08
N ARG A 130 26.65 6.85 10.21
CA ARG A 130 25.98 6.74 11.51
C ARG A 130 25.01 5.57 11.46
N ASN A 131 25.41 4.47 12.09
CA ASN A 131 24.52 3.38 12.47
C ASN A 131 23.66 3.87 13.65
N PRO A 132 22.33 3.67 13.60
CA PRO A 132 21.61 3.37 14.82
C PRO A 132 20.97 2.00 14.67
N THR A 133 21.45 1.08 15.49
CA THR A 133 20.74 -0.12 15.91
C THR A 133 19.27 0.24 16.18
N ARG A 134 18.37 -0.18 15.29
CA ARG A 134 16.95 -0.29 15.58
C ARG A 134 16.63 -1.77 15.45
N GLU A 135 16.50 -2.41 16.60
CA GLU A 135 15.99 -3.76 16.71
C GLU A 135 14.51 -3.72 16.32
N ASP A 136 14.24 -3.94 15.03
CA ASP A 136 12.87 -4.09 14.53
C ASP A 136 12.61 -5.57 14.26
N TRP A 137 12.00 -6.23 15.26
CA TRP A 137 11.45 -7.58 15.16
C TRP A 137 10.18 -7.61 14.31
#